data_AF-A0AA37VCX5-F1
#
_entry.id   AF-A0AA37VCX5-F1
#
_cell.length_a   1.000
_cell.length_b   1.000
_cell.length_c   1.000
_cell.angle_alpha   90.00
_cell.angle_beta   90.00
_cell.angle_gamma   90.00
#
_symmetry.space_group_name_H-M   'P 1'
#
loop_
_entity.id
_entity.type
_entity.pdbx_description
1 polymer ?
#
loop_
_entity_poly.entity_id
_entity_poly.type
_entity_poly.pdbx_seq_one_letter_code
_entity_poly.pdbx_strand_id
1 'polypeptide(L)'
;MTVVATCNDAIREVRNKRFDCVTLDLMLEDGDGTEVLKAIADSRFAGSVIVISGMDAARRIAARLYARSLGIDLQSLPKPVDLAALRIYLANLGKTALGLPVVHTWGGVAADGVAAKHRS
;
A
#
# COMPACT_ATOMS: atom_id res chain seq x y z
N MET A 1 14.43 6.81 -5.02
CA MET A 1 13.71 5.56 -5.36
C MET A 1 14.61 4.40 -4.97
N THR A 2 14.14 3.49 -4.13
CA THR A 2 14.84 2.25 -3.76
C THR A 2 14.14 1.09 -4.44
N VAL A 3 14.90 0.17 -5.04
CA VAL A 3 14.38 -1.06 -5.65
C VAL A 3 15.18 -2.24 -5.11
N VAL A 4 14.46 -3.28 -4.73
CA VAL A 4 15.00 -4.55 -4.22
C VAL A 4 14.20 -5.69 -4.83
N ALA A 5 14.84 -6.84 -5.04
CA ALA A 5 14.24 -7.98 -5.74
C ALA A 5 13.81 -9.12 -4.81
N THR A 6 14.15 -9.03 -3.52
CA THR A 6 13.98 -10.12 -2.56
C THR A 6 13.19 -9.65 -1.33
N CYS A 7 12.44 -10.56 -0.71
CA CYS A 7 11.79 -10.32 0.58
C CYS A 7 12.80 -9.90 1.64
N ASN A 8 13.96 -10.57 1.71
CA ASN A 8 14.98 -10.27 2.71
C ASN A 8 15.54 -8.85 2.57
N ASP A 9 15.87 -8.42 1.33
CA ASP A 9 16.33 -7.06 1.10
C ASP A 9 15.22 -6.03 1.37
N ALA A 10 13.96 -6.34 1.02
CA ALA A 10 12.82 -5.46 1.33
C ALA A 10 12.65 -5.27 2.84
N ILE A 11 12.71 -6.35 3.64
CA ILE A 11 12.65 -6.30 5.10
C ILE A 11 13.79 -5.45 5.67
N ARG A 12 15.01 -5.60 5.13
CA ARG A 12 16.15 -4.76 5.55
C ARG A 12 15.93 -3.29 5.25
N GLU A 13 15.41 -2.96 4.07
CA GLU A 13 15.17 -1.57 3.66
C GLU A 13 14.06 -0.91 4.49
N VAL A 14 12.91 -1.57 4.70
CA VAL A 14 11.78 -0.99 5.45
C VAL A 14 12.09 -0.80 6.94
N ARG A 15 13.00 -1.59 7.50
CA ARG A 15 13.48 -1.42 8.89
C ARG A 15 14.45 -0.26 9.05
N ASN A 16 15.24 0.05 8.02
CA ASN A 16 16.34 1.01 8.10
C ASN A 16 16.03 2.38 7.47
N LYS A 17 14.98 2.47 6.66
CA LYS A 17 14.61 3.69 5.93
C LYS A 17 13.12 3.97 6.09
N ARG A 18 12.76 5.25 5.97
CA ARG A 18 11.37 5.68 5.87
C ARG A 18 11.00 5.85 4.41
N PHE A 19 9.79 5.44 4.06
CA PHE A 19 9.21 5.66 2.74
C PHE A 19 7.84 6.30 2.90
N ASP A 20 7.46 7.14 1.95
CA ASP A 20 6.10 7.70 1.89
C ASP A 20 5.14 6.73 1.17
N CYS A 21 5.69 5.86 0.31
CA CYS A 21 4.96 4.84 -0.42
C CYS A 21 5.85 3.61 -0.67
N VAL A 22 5.28 2.42 -0.53
CA VAL A 22 5.88 1.14 -0.90
C VAL A 22 5.00 0.44 -1.92
N THR A 23 5.56 0.08 -3.07
CA THR A 23 4.94 -0.88 -3.99
C THR A 23 5.52 -2.26 -3.71
N LEU A 24 4.67 -3.26 -3.46
CA LEU A 24 5.09 -4.59 -3.05
C LEU A 24 4.52 -5.65 -4.00
N ASP A 25 5.39 -6.50 -4.53
CA ASP A 25 4.98 -7.78 -5.10
C ASP A 25 4.91 -8.83 -4.00
N LEU A 26 3.86 -9.66 -4.02
CA LEU A 26 3.68 -10.74 -3.04
C LEU A 26 4.20 -12.08 -3.54
N MET A 27 4.48 -12.21 -4.83
CA MET A 27 5.03 -13.42 -5.44
C MET A 27 6.51 -13.21 -5.73
N LEU A 28 7.34 -13.22 -4.68
CA LEU A 28 8.80 -13.12 -4.79
C LEU A 28 9.43 -14.51 -4.73
N GLU A 29 10.61 -14.64 -5.33
CA GLU A 29 11.29 -15.93 -5.52
C GLU A 29 11.82 -16.52 -4.21
N ASP A 30 12.14 -15.66 -3.24
CA ASP A 30 12.80 -16.00 -1.98
C ASP A 30 11.86 -16.10 -0.79
N GLY A 31 10.55 -15.87 -0.95
CA GLY A 31 9.60 -15.99 0.16
C GLY A 31 8.20 -15.44 -0.13
N ASP A 32 7.38 -15.44 0.93
CA ASP A 32 6.03 -14.88 0.90
C ASP A 32 6.09 -13.38 1.23
N GLY A 33 5.67 -12.53 0.28
CA GLY A 33 5.70 -11.07 0.48
C GLY A 33 4.84 -10.57 1.64
N THR A 34 3.99 -11.41 2.25
CA THR A 34 3.31 -11.09 3.51
C THR A 34 4.27 -10.89 4.69
N GLU A 35 5.45 -11.49 4.65
CA GLU A 35 6.52 -11.23 5.64
C GLU A 35 7.01 -9.78 5.55
N VAL A 36 7.06 -9.22 4.33
CA VAL A 36 7.37 -7.81 4.10
C VAL A 36 6.26 -6.92 4.66
N LEU A 37 4.99 -7.29 4.50
CA LEU A 37 3.85 -6.56 5.11
C LEU A 37 3.97 -6.51 6.64
N LYS A 38 4.36 -7.64 7.27
CA LYS A 38 4.60 -7.69 8.70
C LYS A 38 5.75 -6.77 9.11
N ALA A 39 6.88 -6.80 8.39
CA ALA A 39 8.01 -5.93 8.67
C ALA A 39 7.68 -4.43 8.49
N ILE A 40 6.82 -4.08 7.52
CA ILE A 40 6.29 -2.72 7.34
C ILE A 40 5.48 -2.31 8.58
N ALA A 41 4.57 -3.16 9.05
CA ALA A 41 3.76 -2.88 10.25
C ALA A 41 4.64 -2.69 11.50
N ASP A 42 5.60 -3.59 11.71
CA ASP A 42 6.53 -3.55 12.85
C ASP A 42 7.40 -2.28 12.84
N SER A 43 7.68 -1.73 11.66
CA SER A 43 8.46 -0.50 11.49
C SER A 43 7.66 0.78 11.76
N ARG A 44 6.41 0.66 12.24
CA ARG A 44 5.46 1.78 12.45
C ARG A 44 5.34 2.66 11.21
N PHE A 45 5.29 2.01 10.05
CA PHE A 45 5.19 2.68 8.76
C PHE A 45 3.91 3.51 8.67
N ALA A 46 4.04 4.79 8.36
CA ALA A 46 2.92 5.71 8.18
C ALA A 46 2.63 6.05 6.71
N GLY A 47 3.44 5.52 5.79
CA GLY A 47 3.25 5.69 4.36
C GLY A 47 2.17 4.76 3.80
N SER A 48 1.98 4.80 2.50
CA SER A 48 0.99 3.95 1.82
C SER A 48 1.61 2.69 1.23
N VAL A 49 0.84 1.61 1.21
CA VAL A 49 1.26 0.33 0.60
C VAL A 49 0.37 0.02 -0.60
N ILE A 50 0.99 -0.25 -1.74
CA ILE A 50 0.33 -0.72 -2.96
C ILE A 50 0.85 -2.11 -3.29
N VAL A 51 -0.01 -3.11 -3.21
CA VAL A 51 0.32 -4.47 -3.64
C VAL A 51 0.11 -4.61 -5.15
N ILE A 52 1.12 -5.04 -5.88
CA ILE A 52 1.05 -5.34 -7.32
C ILE A 52 1.43 -6.81 -7.50
N SER A 53 0.45 -7.68 -7.68
CA SER A 53 0.68 -9.13 -7.65
C SER A 53 -0.07 -9.87 -8.76
N GLY A 54 0.55 -10.95 -9.26
CA GLY A 54 -0.06 -11.90 -10.19
C GLY A 54 -0.96 -12.95 -9.54
N MET A 55 -1.16 -12.89 -8.21
CA MET A 55 -2.07 -13.77 -7.48
C MET A 55 -3.52 -13.66 -7.98
N ASP A 56 -4.30 -14.73 -7.82
CA ASP A 56 -5.74 -14.73 -8.07
C ASP A 56 -6.53 -13.85 -7.07
N ALA A 57 -7.83 -13.67 -7.34
CA ALA A 57 -8.68 -12.80 -6.53
C ALA A 57 -8.79 -13.22 -5.06
N ALA A 58 -8.88 -14.51 -4.76
CA ALA A 58 -9.03 -15.00 -3.39
C ALA A 58 -7.76 -14.72 -2.57
N ARG A 59 -6.59 -14.99 -3.15
CA ARG A 59 -5.30 -14.66 -2.53
C ARG A 59 -5.11 -13.15 -2.33
N ARG A 60 -5.53 -12.31 -3.29
CA ARG A 60 -5.50 -10.84 -3.12
C ARG A 60 -6.40 -10.36 -1.98
N ILE A 61 -7.59 -10.96 -1.82
CA ILE A 61 -8.49 -10.66 -0.70
C ILE A 61 -7.84 -11.07 0.62
N ALA A 62 -7.26 -12.27 0.70
CA ALA A 62 -6.58 -12.75 1.90
C ALA A 62 -5.42 -11.82 2.30
N ALA A 63 -4.58 -11.41 1.35
CA ALA A 63 -3.49 -10.46 1.61
C ALA A 63 -3.98 -9.10 2.10
N ARG A 64 -5.10 -8.59 1.55
CA ARG A 64 -5.75 -7.35 2.03
C ARG A 64 -6.26 -7.50 3.46
N LEU A 65 -6.93 -8.61 3.78
CA LEU A 65 -7.42 -8.88 5.14
C LEU A 65 -6.26 -9.01 6.13
N TYR A 66 -5.19 -9.68 5.75
CA TYR A 66 -3.99 -9.82 6.55
C TYR A 66 -3.36 -8.45 6.84
N ALA A 67 -3.13 -7.63 5.81
CA ALA A 67 -2.59 -6.30 5.99
C ALA A 67 -3.47 -5.42 6.89
N ARG A 68 -4.79 -5.47 6.70
CA ARG A 68 -5.74 -4.75 7.55
C ARG A 68 -5.64 -5.19 9.01
N SER A 69 -5.43 -6.49 9.28
CA SER A 69 -5.21 -7.01 10.64
C SER A 69 -3.92 -6.47 11.29
N LEU A 70 -2.95 -6.07 10.47
CA LEU A 70 -1.70 -5.41 10.89
C LEU A 70 -1.84 -3.88 10.99
N GLY A 71 -3.04 -3.32 10.76
CA GLY A 71 -3.27 -1.88 10.74
C GLY A 71 -2.79 -1.17 9.47
N ILE A 72 -2.47 -1.91 8.41
CA ILE A 72 -2.08 -1.36 7.11
C ILE A 72 -3.32 -1.28 6.22
N ASP A 73 -3.68 -0.08 5.78
CA ASP A 73 -4.61 0.11 4.66
C ASP A 73 -3.84 0.04 3.34
N LEU A 74 -4.16 -0.94 2.49
CA LEU A 74 -3.47 -1.16 1.23
C LEU A 74 -4.40 -1.19 0.02
N GLN A 75 -3.88 -0.66 -1.08
CA GLN A 75 -4.45 -0.82 -2.41
C GLN A 75 -3.82 -2.03 -3.09
N SER A 76 -4.59 -2.76 -3.89
CA SER A 76 -4.08 -3.92 -4.64
C SER A 76 -4.45 -3.81 -6.11
N LEU A 77 -3.45 -4.01 -6.97
CA LEU A 77 -3.55 -4.04 -8.43
C LEU A 77 -3.11 -5.43 -8.94
N PRO A 78 -3.86 -6.05 -9.87
CA PRO A 78 -3.42 -7.30 -10.49
C PRO A 78 -2.28 -7.04 -11.49
N LYS A 79 -1.51 -8.08 -11.79
CA LYS A 79 -0.65 -8.12 -12.99
C LYS A 79 -1.43 -8.69 -14.20
N PRO A 80 -1.21 -8.19 -15.44
CA PRO A 80 -0.39 -7.03 -15.77
C PRO A 80 -0.99 -5.74 -15.22
N VAL A 81 -0.14 -4.83 -14.75
CA VAL A 81 -0.59 -3.62 -14.06
C VAL A 81 -1.17 -2.62 -15.07
N ASP A 82 -2.35 -2.08 -14.76
CA ASP A 82 -2.88 -0.93 -15.46
C ASP A 82 -2.15 0.34 -14.98
N LEU A 83 -1.34 0.92 -15.86
CA LEU A 83 -0.55 2.12 -15.56
C LEU A 83 -1.41 3.37 -15.33
N ALA A 84 -2.60 3.45 -15.93
CA ALA A 84 -3.53 4.55 -15.67
C ALA A 84 -4.06 4.44 -14.25
N ALA A 85 -4.47 3.23 -13.82
CA ALA A 85 -4.91 2.98 -12.46
C ALA A 85 -3.80 3.26 -11.44
N LEU A 86 -2.58 2.75 -11.68
CA LEU A 86 -1.42 2.99 -10.81
C LEU A 86 -1.11 4.48 -10.68
N ARG A 87 -1.13 5.23 -11.80
CA ARG A 87 -0.91 6.68 -11.80
C ARG A 87 -1.95 7.42 -10.95
N ILE A 88 -3.23 7.04 -11.05
CA ILE A 88 -4.30 7.64 -10.25
C ILE A 88 -4.05 7.38 -8.76
N TYR A 89 -3.71 6.15 -8.37
CA TYR A 89 -3.41 5.83 -6.98
C TYR A 89 -2.25 6.66 -6.43
N LEU A 90 -1.12 6.69 -7.14
CA LEU A 90 0.04 7.48 -6.72
C LEU A 90 -0.27 8.98 -6.64
N ALA A 91 -1.04 9.52 -7.59
CA ALA A 91 -1.46 10.92 -7.55
C ALA A 91 -2.37 11.23 -6.34
N ASN A 92 -3.26 10.31 -5.97
CA ASN A 92 -4.11 10.46 -4.80
C ASN A 92 -3.31 10.44 -3.49
N LEU A 93 -2.27 9.60 -3.40
CA LEU A 93 -1.38 9.56 -2.23
C LEU A 93 -0.68 10.90 -2.01
N GLY A 94 -0.16 11.51 -3.09
CA GLY A 94 0.44 12.84 -3.02
C GLY A 94 -0.52 13.91 -2.51
N LYS A 95 -1.81 13.82 -2.90
CA LYS A 95 -2.85 14.75 -2.41
C LYS A 95 -3.17 14.54 -0.94
N THR A 96 -3.33 13.29 -0.48
CA THR A 96 -3.59 12.99 0.94
C THR A 96 -2.43 13.46 1.83
N ALA A 97 -1.18 13.25 1.42
CA ALA A 97 -0.01 13.74 2.14
C ALA A 97 0.03 15.28 2.24
N LEU A 98 -0.54 15.98 1.25
CA LEU A 98 -0.66 17.44 1.21
C LEU A 98 -1.95 17.97 1.86
N GLY A 99 -2.80 17.10 2.43
CA GLY A 99 -4.11 17.49 3.01
C GLY A 99 -5.14 17.95 1.98
N LEU A 100 -4.96 17.59 0.70
CA LEU A 100 -5.83 17.96 -0.41
C LEU A 100 -6.91 16.88 -0.65
N PRO A 101 -8.12 17.26 -1.09
CA PRO A 101 -9.21 16.31 -1.33
C PRO A 101 -8.86 15.32 -2.45
N VAL A 102 -9.18 14.04 -2.22
CA VAL A 102 -9.05 12.95 -3.20
C VAL A 102 -10.18 13.08 -4.23
N VAL A 103 -9.83 13.22 -5.51
CA VAL A 103 -10.78 13.56 -6.60
C VAL A 103 -11.28 12.36 -7.39
N HIS A 104 -10.70 11.16 -7.20
CA HIS A 104 -11.10 9.95 -7.91
C HIS A 104 -11.14 8.75 -6.95
N THR A 105 -12.34 8.25 -6.67
CA THR A 105 -12.60 6.98 -5.97
C THR A 105 -13.09 5.94 -6.98
N TRP A 106 -12.37 4.82 -7.07
CA TRP A 106 -12.82 3.63 -7.81
C TRP A 106 -12.94 2.46 -6.83
N GLY A 107 -14.09 1.78 -6.85
CA GLY A 107 -14.32 0.58 -6.02
C GLY A 107 -15.02 0.82 -4.68
N GLY A 108 -15.85 1.86 -4.55
CA GLY A 108 -16.94 1.88 -3.56
C GLY A 108 -16.54 1.69 -2.10
N VAL A 109 -15.63 2.52 -1.58
CA VAL A 109 -15.63 2.88 -0.15
C VAL A 109 -15.38 4.38 -0.08
N ALA A 110 -16.40 5.12 0.32
CA ALA A 110 -16.28 6.53 0.63
C ALA A 110 -15.31 6.67 1.82
N ALA A 111 -14.26 7.49 1.65
CA ALA A 111 -13.55 8.02 2.79
C ALA A 111 -14.51 9.02 3.46
N ASP A 112 -15.22 8.57 4.50
CA ASP A 112 -16.00 9.47 5.34
C ASP A 112 -15.07 10.50 5.96
N GLY A 113 -15.54 11.75 5.89
CA GLY A 113 -14.74 12.94 6.06
C GLY A 113 -14.19 13.10 7.46
N VAL A 114 -12.89 13.35 7.55
CA VAL A 114 -12.31 14.12 8.64
C VAL A 114 -12.19 15.56 8.18
N ALA A 115 -13.33 16.25 8.11
CA ALA A 115 -13.37 17.69 8.24
C ALA A 115 -13.62 18.00 9.72
N ALA A 116 -12.54 17.96 10.51
CA ALA A 116 -12.60 18.39 11.89
C ALA A 116 -12.68 19.93 11.96
N LYS A 117 -13.76 20.38 12.62
CA LYS A 117 -13.72 21.43 13.65
C LYS A 117 -13.58 22.89 13.17
N HIS A 118 -14.74 23.52 12.92
CA HIS A 118 -14.93 24.96 13.15
C HIS A 118 -16.35 25.21 13.70
N ARG A 119 -16.42 25.58 14.99
CA ARG A 119 -17.13 26.76 15.51
C ARG A 119 -17.56 26.55 16.97
N SER A 120 -17.00 27.43 17.81
CA SER A 120 -17.44 27.91 19.14
C SER A 120 -17.44 26.94 20.31
#